data_AF-A0A7S7SND4-F1
#
_entry.id   AF-A0A7S7SND4-F1
#
_cell.length_a   1.000
_cell.length_b   1.000
_cell.length_c   1.000
_cell.angle_alpha   90.00
_cell.angle_beta   90.00
_cell.angle_gamma   90.00
#
_symmetry.space_group_name_H-M   'P 1'
#
loop_
_entity.id
_entity.type
_entity.pdbx_description
1 polymer ?
#
loop_
_entity_poly.entity_id
_entity_poly.type
_entity_poly.pdbx_seq_one_letter_code
_entity_poly.pdbx_strand_id
1 'polypeptide(L)'
;MAVLWQALVARYYSLPLRPVAHVVLFLTVWAIYLSDRLLDVRKPATSPESPRHLFYRRHRSFGLVLLVLVLVFDSALCLFELRPAVRHAGWLALAGVLLYLGLVHLFHLQALFPKQFVAAILFGLGTFVAPWALSPDPRRLLIPWLFFVVLCLGNLVAIEGWEWRDLNAGEPPQAVTRVLQEWLRLWMPAAGVVALGFAGQRYFQAVAASAAGITAISLYEHRISLDLRRVLVDAALLTPFIFYWL
;
A
#
# COMPACT_ATOMS: atom_id res chain seq x y z
N MET A 1 -1.20 -2.70 7.69
CA MET A 1 -0.11 -1.69 7.66
C MET A 1 -0.62 -0.25 7.62
N ALA A 2 -1.39 0.20 6.63
CA ALA A 2 -1.79 1.62 6.46
C ALA A 2 -2.30 2.30 7.75
N VAL A 3 -3.23 1.65 8.47
CA VAL A 3 -3.76 2.17 9.73
C VAL A 3 -2.67 2.43 10.79
N LEU A 4 -1.71 1.52 10.93
CA LEU A 4 -0.61 1.67 11.90
C LEU A 4 0.29 2.85 11.54
N TRP A 5 0.60 3.02 10.24
CA TRP A 5 1.37 4.17 9.76
C TRP A 5 0.62 5.48 9.97
N GLN A 6 -0.68 5.51 9.67
CA GLN A 6 -1.53 6.68 9.93
C GLN A 6 -1.58 7.01 11.44
N ALA A 7 -1.72 6.00 12.29
CA ALA A 7 -1.73 6.17 13.74
C ALA A 7 -0.39 6.67 14.29
N LEU A 8 0.74 6.14 13.78
CA LEU A 8 2.07 6.58 14.16
C LEU A 8 2.32 8.04 13.76
N VAL A 9 1.95 8.43 12.53
CA VAL A 9 2.02 9.82 12.06
C VAL A 9 1.15 10.73 12.93
N ALA A 10 -0.11 10.35 13.17
CA ALA A 10 -1.02 11.15 13.97
C ALA A 10 -0.50 11.35 15.40
N ARG A 11 0.04 10.30 16.02
CA ARG A 11 0.64 10.39 17.36
C ARG A 11 1.89 11.26 17.35
N TYR A 12 2.80 11.05 16.39
CA TYR A 12 4.07 11.77 16.33
C TYR A 12 3.88 13.27 16.07
N TYR A 13 2.98 13.63 15.16
CA TYR A 13 2.66 15.03 14.85
C TYR A 13 1.55 15.62 15.74
N SER A 14 1.12 14.92 16.80
CA SER A 14 0.07 15.34 17.72
C SER A 14 -1.23 15.78 17.02
N LEU A 15 -1.60 15.07 15.96
CA LEU A 15 -2.78 15.37 15.15
C LEU A 15 -4.04 14.81 15.83
N PRO A 16 -5.14 15.58 15.91
CA PRO A 16 -6.38 15.17 16.56
C PRO A 16 -7.22 14.24 15.67
N LEU A 17 -6.64 13.09 15.30
CA LEU A 17 -7.26 12.11 14.42
C LEU A 17 -8.25 11.22 15.19
N ARG A 18 -9.52 11.21 14.78
CA ARG A 18 -10.56 10.36 15.39
C ARG A 18 -10.33 8.89 15.01
N PRO A 19 -10.65 7.92 15.89
CA PRO A 19 -10.57 6.49 15.57
C PRO A 19 -11.34 6.10 14.31
N VAL A 20 -12.46 6.77 14.02
CA VAL A 20 -13.25 6.55 12.80
C VAL A 20 -12.41 6.73 11.52
N ALA A 21 -11.46 7.67 11.49
CA ALA A 21 -10.62 7.87 10.31
C ALA A 21 -9.74 6.65 10.00
N HIS A 22 -9.32 5.92 11.03
CA HIS A 22 -8.60 4.65 10.88
C HIS A 22 -9.51 3.54 10.32
N VAL A 23 -10.76 3.49 10.79
CA VAL A 23 -11.75 2.52 10.32
C VAL A 23 -12.08 2.78 8.84
N VAL A 24 -12.33 4.03 8.47
CA VAL A 24 -12.53 4.44 7.08
C VAL A 24 -11.32 4.06 6.23
N LEU A 25 -10.09 4.42 6.64
CA LEU A 25 -8.90 4.04 5.89
C LEU A 25 -8.79 2.53 5.68
N PHE A 26 -9.07 1.73 6.71
CA PHE A 26 -9.08 0.28 6.61
C PHE A 26 -10.09 -0.22 5.56
N LEU A 27 -11.33 0.27 5.63
CA LEU A 27 -12.41 -0.13 4.72
C LEU A 27 -12.14 0.32 3.30
N THR A 28 -11.69 1.57 3.09
CA THR A 28 -11.35 2.10 1.77
C THR A 28 -10.24 1.27 1.12
N VAL A 29 -9.16 0.95 1.85
CA VAL A 29 -8.08 0.08 1.34
C VAL A 29 -8.62 -1.30 0.96
N TRP A 30 -9.49 -1.88 1.78
CA TRP A 30 -10.15 -3.14 1.50
C TRP A 30 -11.04 -3.07 0.25
N ALA A 31 -11.83 -2.02 0.09
CA ALA A 31 -12.67 -1.81 -1.09
C ALA A 31 -11.84 -1.71 -2.37
N ILE A 32 -10.72 -0.98 -2.33
CA ILE A 32 -9.79 -0.86 -3.46
C ILE A 32 -9.20 -2.23 -3.80
N TYR A 33 -8.70 -2.94 -2.80
CA TYR A 33 -8.15 -4.30 -2.98
C TYR A 33 -9.18 -5.26 -3.58
N LEU A 34 -10.39 -5.31 -3.03
CA LEU A 34 -11.46 -6.17 -3.54
C LEU A 34 -11.84 -5.80 -4.97
N SER A 35 -11.94 -4.49 -5.27
CA SER A 35 -12.25 -4.01 -6.62
C SER A 35 -11.19 -4.42 -7.62
N ASP A 36 -9.91 -4.18 -7.30
CA ASP A 36 -8.77 -4.53 -8.15
C ASP A 36 -8.75 -6.04 -8.44
N ARG A 37 -8.92 -6.88 -7.41
CA ARG A 37 -8.98 -8.34 -7.57
C ARG A 37 -10.17 -8.82 -8.37
N LEU A 38 -11.37 -8.26 -8.13
CA LEU A 38 -12.58 -8.61 -8.86
C LEU A 38 -12.56 -8.16 -10.31
N LEU A 39 -11.79 -7.13 -10.65
CA LEU A 39 -11.56 -6.68 -12.02
C LEU A 39 -10.50 -7.56 -12.70
N ASP A 40 -9.41 -7.89 -12.01
CA ASP A 40 -8.35 -8.77 -12.54
C ASP A 40 -8.88 -10.16 -12.92
N VAL A 41 -9.69 -10.79 -12.06
CA VAL A 41 -10.25 -12.13 -12.35
C VAL A 41 -11.30 -12.13 -13.48
N ARG A 42 -11.67 -10.97 -14.05
CA ARG A 42 -12.48 -10.93 -15.28
C ARG A 42 -11.68 -11.31 -16.51
N LYS A 43 -10.35 -11.09 -16.48
CA LYS A 43 -9.46 -11.47 -17.57
C LYS A 43 -9.40 -13.00 -17.68
N PRO A 44 -9.14 -13.56 -18.89
CA PRO A 44 -8.96 -15.00 -19.07
C PRO A 44 -7.89 -15.53 -18.11
N ALA A 45 -8.07 -16.77 -17.63
CA ALA A 45 -7.12 -17.36 -16.71
C ALA A 45 -5.76 -17.57 -17.41
N THR A 46 -4.68 -17.10 -16.79
CA THR A 46 -3.30 -17.32 -17.25
C THR A 46 -2.63 -18.35 -16.34
N SER A 47 -2.36 -19.55 -16.86
CA SER A 47 -1.61 -20.55 -16.09
C SER A 47 -0.12 -20.19 -16.04
N PRO A 48 0.53 -20.16 -14.85
CA PRO A 48 0.01 -20.42 -13.49
C PRO A 48 -0.54 -19.16 -12.80
N GLU A 49 -1.74 -19.24 -12.20
CA GLU A 49 -2.33 -18.17 -11.38
C GLU A 49 -1.96 -18.32 -9.89
N SER A 50 -1.77 -17.19 -9.20
CA SER A 50 -1.58 -17.20 -7.74
C SER A 50 -2.83 -17.74 -7.00
N PRO A 51 -2.69 -18.44 -5.85
CA PRO A 51 -3.83 -19.00 -5.09
C PRO A 51 -4.92 -17.98 -4.75
N ARG A 52 -4.53 -16.72 -4.50
CA ARG A 52 -5.44 -15.59 -4.25
C ARG A 52 -6.32 -15.24 -5.46
N HIS A 53 -5.78 -15.30 -6.68
CA HIS A 53 -6.57 -15.07 -7.90
C HIS A 53 -7.57 -16.20 -8.13
N LEU A 54 -7.14 -17.45 -7.92
CA LEU A 54 -7.99 -18.63 -8.00
C LEU A 54 -9.18 -18.54 -7.03
N PHE A 55 -8.94 -18.07 -5.80
CA PHE A 55 -10.00 -17.90 -4.80
C PHE A 55 -11.10 -16.94 -5.27
N TYR A 56 -10.73 -15.74 -5.74
CA TYR A 56 -11.71 -14.73 -6.20
C TYR A 56 -12.37 -15.10 -7.53
N ARG A 57 -11.66 -15.83 -8.40
CA ARG A 57 -12.25 -16.39 -9.63
C ARG A 57 -13.34 -17.42 -9.31
N ARG A 58 -13.10 -18.29 -8.32
CA ARG A 58 -14.05 -19.31 -7.86
C ARG A 58 -15.21 -18.75 -7.02
N HIS A 59 -14.95 -17.73 -6.20
CA HIS A 59 -15.92 -17.16 -5.25
C HIS A 59 -16.26 -15.69 -5.56
N ARG A 60 -16.43 -15.36 -6.85
CA ARG A 60 -16.66 -13.98 -7.30
C ARG A 60 -17.89 -13.33 -6.65
N SER A 61 -18.97 -14.08 -6.45
CA SER A 61 -20.20 -13.58 -5.80
C SER A 61 -19.94 -13.15 -4.36
N PHE A 62 -19.19 -13.96 -3.59
CA PHE A 62 -18.76 -13.61 -2.24
C PHE A 62 -17.94 -12.32 -2.23
N GLY A 63 -16.96 -12.20 -3.12
CA GLY A 63 -16.15 -10.98 -3.24
C GLY A 63 -17.01 -9.74 -3.58
N LEU A 64 -18.00 -9.87 -4.47
CA LEU A 64 -18.91 -8.77 -4.82
C LEU A 64 -19.80 -8.35 -3.65
N VAL A 65 -20.41 -9.30 -2.93
CA VAL A 65 -21.24 -9.01 -1.75
C VAL A 65 -20.40 -8.29 -0.69
N LEU A 66 -19.21 -8.80 -0.42
CA LEU A 66 -18.28 -8.19 0.52
C LEU A 66 -17.88 -6.77 0.10
N LEU A 67 -17.58 -6.54 -1.18
CA LEU A 67 -17.27 -5.22 -1.71
C LEU A 67 -18.44 -4.24 -1.50
N VAL A 68 -19.68 -4.65 -1.79
CA VAL A 68 -20.87 -3.82 -1.59
C VAL A 68 -21.04 -3.46 -0.11
N LEU A 69 -20.92 -4.43 0.79
CA LEU A 69 -21.02 -4.20 2.23
C LEU A 69 -19.95 -3.21 2.73
N VAL A 70 -18.70 -3.39 2.30
CA VAL A 70 -17.60 -2.49 2.65
C VAL A 70 -17.87 -1.08 2.12
N LEU A 71 -18.30 -0.93 0.86
CA LEU A 71 -18.57 0.38 0.27
C LEU A 71 -19.72 1.12 0.96
N VAL A 72 -20.81 0.42 1.29
CA VAL A 72 -21.96 1.01 1.99
C VAL A 72 -21.54 1.50 3.38
N PHE A 73 -20.83 0.66 4.13
CA PHE A 73 -20.41 1.01 5.48
C PHE A 73 -19.36 2.12 5.49
N ASP A 74 -18.37 2.06 4.58
CA ASP A 74 -17.34 3.10 4.42
C ASP A 74 -17.98 4.45 4.05
N SER A 75 -18.92 4.45 3.10
CA SER A 75 -19.64 5.65 2.68
C SER A 75 -20.47 6.25 3.83
N ALA A 76 -21.15 5.43 4.62
CA ALA A 76 -21.90 5.89 5.78
C ALA A 76 -20.97 6.58 6.80
N LEU A 77 -19.85 5.94 7.17
CA LEU A 77 -18.87 6.55 8.07
C LEU A 77 -18.28 7.85 7.50
N CYS A 78 -18.00 7.89 6.20
CA CYS A 78 -17.49 9.08 5.54
C CYS A 78 -18.49 10.24 5.58
N LEU A 79 -19.78 9.96 5.38
CA LEU A 79 -20.82 11.00 5.33
C LEU A 79 -21.20 11.50 6.72
N PHE A 80 -21.32 10.60 7.70
CA PHE A 80 -21.90 10.94 9.01
C PHE A 80 -20.86 11.17 10.11
N GLU A 81 -19.69 10.54 10.05
CA GLU A 81 -18.74 10.53 11.18
C GLU A 81 -17.42 11.27 10.90
N LEU A 82 -17.02 11.44 9.64
CA LEU A 82 -15.78 12.16 9.33
C LEU A 82 -15.94 13.68 9.48
N ARG A 83 -14.87 14.30 9.98
CA ARG A 83 -14.76 15.78 9.98
C ARG A 83 -14.85 16.29 8.53
N PRO A 84 -15.51 17.43 8.29
CA PRO A 84 -15.64 17.99 6.95
C PRO A 84 -14.29 18.14 6.24
N ALA A 85 -13.25 18.63 6.92
CA ALA A 85 -11.92 18.78 6.32
C ALA A 85 -11.36 17.46 5.74
N VAL A 86 -11.47 16.36 6.50
CA VAL A 86 -11.02 15.03 6.07
C VAL A 86 -11.89 14.50 4.93
N ARG A 87 -13.22 14.71 5.01
CA ARG A 87 -14.16 14.30 3.97
C ARG A 87 -13.89 14.99 2.63
N HIS A 88 -13.64 16.31 2.63
CA HIS A 88 -13.32 17.06 1.41
C HIS A 88 -12.00 16.59 0.79
N ALA A 89 -10.95 16.39 1.60
CA ALA A 89 -9.69 15.82 1.13
C ALA A 89 -9.87 14.39 0.60
N GLY A 90 -10.78 13.61 1.19
CA GLY A 90 -11.15 12.27 0.76
C GLY A 90 -11.73 12.22 -0.66
N TRP A 91 -12.48 13.24 -1.10
CA TRP A 91 -12.98 13.30 -2.48
C TRP A 91 -11.87 13.35 -3.52
N LEU A 92 -10.78 14.07 -3.23
CA LEU A 92 -9.61 14.11 -4.10
C LEU A 92 -8.91 12.75 -4.17
N ALA A 93 -8.78 12.07 -3.03
CA ALA A 93 -8.23 10.72 -2.98
C ALA A 93 -9.10 9.72 -3.76
N LEU A 94 -10.42 9.80 -3.62
CA LEU A 94 -11.37 8.99 -4.38
C LEU A 94 -11.23 9.22 -5.89
N ALA A 95 -11.15 10.48 -6.32
CA ALA A 95 -10.94 10.81 -7.72
C ALA A 95 -9.65 10.18 -8.27
N GLY A 96 -8.54 10.22 -7.51
CA GLY A 96 -7.29 9.56 -7.87
C GLY A 96 -7.41 8.04 -8.00
N VAL A 97 -8.12 7.38 -7.08
CA VAL A 97 -8.38 5.93 -7.12
C VAL A 97 -9.23 5.55 -8.32
N LEU A 98 -10.32 6.28 -8.57
CA LEU A 98 -11.19 6.04 -9.72
C LEU A 98 -10.45 6.25 -11.04
N LEU A 99 -9.62 7.29 -11.12
CA LEU A 99 -8.75 7.53 -12.27
C LEU A 99 -7.80 6.35 -12.48
N TYR A 100 -7.13 5.86 -11.44
CA TYR A 100 -6.27 4.68 -11.54
C TYR A 100 -7.02 3.44 -12.04
N LEU A 101 -8.16 3.11 -11.44
CA LEU A 101 -8.96 1.97 -11.85
C LEU A 101 -9.42 2.11 -13.30
N GLY A 102 -9.80 3.32 -13.72
CA GLY A 102 -10.14 3.63 -15.11
C GLY A 102 -8.96 3.46 -16.06
N LEU A 103 -7.81 4.06 -15.75
CA LEU A 103 -6.61 3.98 -16.60
C LEU A 103 -6.12 2.55 -16.76
N VAL A 104 -6.11 1.75 -15.69
CA VAL A 104 -5.63 0.37 -15.71
C VAL A 104 -6.63 -0.59 -16.33
N HIS A 105 -7.90 -0.54 -15.91
CA HIS A 105 -8.87 -1.58 -16.26
C HIS A 105 -9.81 -1.19 -17.41
N LEU A 106 -10.08 0.10 -17.64
CA LEU A 106 -10.93 0.54 -18.77
C LEU A 106 -10.08 0.90 -19.99
N PHE A 107 -9.06 1.73 -19.80
CA PHE A 107 -8.23 2.23 -20.91
C PHE A 107 -7.01 1.36 -21.21
N HIS A 108 -6.74 0.32 -20.41
CA HIS A 108 -5.63 -0.62 -20.61
C HIS A 108 -4.26 0.09 -20.73
N LEU A 109 -4.11 1.27 -20.13
CA LEU A 109 -2.89 2.08 -20.18
C LEU A 109 -1.81 1.60 -19.21
N GLN A 110 -1.91 0.34 -18.79
CA GLN A 110 -0.91 -0.32 -17.95
C GLN A 110 0.49 -0.19 -18.56
N ALA A 111 0.64 -0.19 -19.89
CA ALA A 111 1.95 -0.03 -20.54
C ALA A 111 2.60 1.35 -20.32
N LEU A 112 1.83 2.39 -20.01
CA LEU A 112 2.34 3.77 -19.87
C LEU A 112 2.83 4.09 -18.46
N PHE A 113 2.34 3.37 -17.44
CA PHE A 113 2.68 3.63 -16.04
C PHE A 113 2.95 2.33 -15.29
N PRO A 114 4.05 2.22 -14.52
CA PRO A 114 4.27 1.06 -13.69
C PRO A 114 3.25 1.06 -12.55
N LYS A 115 2.33 0.09 -12.61
CA LYS A 115 1.22 -0.07 -11.65
C LYS A 115 1.69 0.03 -10.19
N GLN A 116 2.90 -0.43 -9.89
CA GLN A 116 3.48 -0.42 -8.56
C GLN A 116 3.72 1.01 -8.02
N PHE A 117 4.16 1.94 -8.87
CA PHE A 117 4.32 3.34 -8.46
C PHE A 117 2.99 3.97 -8.15
N VAL A 118 2.01 3.80 -9.04
CA VAL A 118 0.70 4.41 -8.87
C VAL A 118 0.01 3.83 -7.63
N ALA A 119 0.07 2.51 -7.43
CA ALA A 119 -0.44 1.85 -6.23
C ALA A 119 0.25 2.35 -4.96
N ALA A 120 1.59 2.46 -4.94
CA ALA A 120 2.33 2.98 -3.79
C ALA A 120 1.97 4.44 -3.46
N ILE A 121 1.84 5.29 -4.48
CA ILE A 121 1.44 6.69 -4.33
C ILE A 121 0.01 6.78 -3.79
N LEU A 122 -0.95 6.07 -4.39
CA LEU A 122 -2.34 6.06 -3.93
C LEU A 122 -2.47 5.55 -2.50
N PHE A 123 -1.72 4.51 -2.15
CA PHE A 123 -1.71 3.97 -0.81
C PHE A 123 -1.10 4.96 0.20
N GLY A 124 -0.03 5.66 -0.20
CA GLY A 124 0.54 6.76 0.58
C GLY A 124 -0.43 7.91 0.76
N LEU A 125 -1.07 8.37 -0.32
CA LEU A 125 -2.07 9.44 -0.31
C LEU A 125 -3.25 9.06 0.60
N GLY A 126 -3.81 7.86 0.46
CA GLY A 126 -4.89 7.38 1.32
C GLY A 126 -4.50 7.34 2.80
N THR A 127 -3.28 6.89 3.11
CA THR A 127 -2.77 6.85 4.50
C THR A 127 -2.61 8.25 5.09
N PHE A 128 -2.14 9.21 4.29
CA PHE A 128 -1.80 10.57 4.73
C PHE A 128 -2.91 11.62 4.54
N VAL A 129 -3.99 11.32 3.81
CA VAL A 129 -5.06 12.29 3.51
C VAL A 129 -5.66 12.92 4.76
N ALA A 130 -5.96 12.10 5.78
CA ALA A 130 -6.53 12.59 7.03
C ALA A 130 -5.50 13.34 7.89
N PRO A 131 -4.27 12.83 8.10
CA PRO A 131 -3.19 13.61 8.70
C PRO A 131 -2.95 14.98 8.03
N TRP A 132 -2.92 15.05 6.70
CA TRP A 132 -2.75 16.31 5.98
C TRP A 132 -3.90 17.27 6.20
N ALA A 133 -5.14 16.80 6.10
CA ALA A 133 -6.33 17.63 6.29
C ALA A 133 -6.46 18.20 7.71
N LEU A 134 -5.79 17.59 8.69
CA LEU A 134 -5.81 18.00 10.09
C LEU A 134 -4.53 18.71 10.55
N SER A 135 -3.48 18.72 9.74
CA SER A 135 -2.21 19.34 10.10
C SER A 135 -2.26 20.86 9.90
N PRO A 136 -1.84 21.67 10.89
CA PRO A 136 -1.65 23.10 10.71
C PRO A 136 -0.58 23.45 9.67
N ASP A 137 0.42 22.57 9.52
CA ASP A 137 1.48 22.69 8.51
C ASP A 137 1.58 21.38 7.71
N PRO A 138 0.79 21.22 6.63
CA PRO A 138 0.78 20.00 5.80
C PRO A 138 2.15 19.68 5.17
N ARG A 139 3.02 20.67 4.98
CA ARG A 139 4.32 20.50 4.29
C ARG A 139 5.26 19.61 5.10
N ARG A 140 5.15 19.62 6.43
CA ARG A 140 5.96 18.77 7.33
C ARG A 140 5.72 17.28 7.14
N LEU A 141 4.57 16.90 6.59
CA LEU A 141 4.20 15.51 6.33
C LEU A 141 4.71 14.99 4.98
N LEU A 142 5.26 15.86 4.12
CA LEU A 142 5.74 15.47 2.79
C LEU A 142 6.89 14.46 2.87
N ILE A 143 7.88 14.70 3.72
CA ILE A 143 9.02 13.78 3.90
C ILE A 143 8.56 12.43 4.49
N PRO A 144 7.79 12.38 5.60
CA PRO A 144 7.21 11.13 6.10
C PRO A 144 6.42 10.36 5.04
N TRP A 145 5.58 11.06 4.28
CA TRP A 145 4.79 10.47 3.19
C TRP A 145 5.68 9.87 2.10
N LEU A 146 6.72 10.59 1.65
CA LEU A 146 7.67 10.09 0.66
C LEU A 146 8.34 8.79 1.12
N PHE A 147 8.83 8.73 2.36
CA PHE A 147 9.41 7.51 2.91
C PHE A 147 8.40 6.36 2.96
N PHE A 148 7.16 6.62 3.35
CA PHE A 148 6.12 5.60 3.35
C PHE A 148 5.80 5.09 1.94
N VAL A 149 5.74 5.98 0.95
CA VAL A 149 5.57 5.60 -0.47
C VAL A 149 6.74 4.73 -0.93
N VAL A 150 7.98 5.08 -0.58
CA VAL A 150 9.19 4.30 -0.90
C VAL A 150 9.13 2.90 -0.28
N LEU A 151 8.70 2.77 0.98
CA LEU A 151 8.51 1.48 1.63
C LEU A 151 7.42 0.63 0.93
N CYS A 152 6.29 1.25 0.59
CA CYS A 152 5.20 0.56 -0.11
C CYS A 152 5.61 0.13 -1.51
N LEU A 153 6.35 0.97 -2.23
CA LEU A 153 6.90 0.63 -3.54
C LEU A 153 7.84 -0.57 -3.43
N GLY A 154 8.71 -0.61 -2.42
CA GLY A 154 9.64 -1.72 -2.26
C GLY A 154 8.97 -3.03 -1.90
N ASN A 155 7.96 -2.98 -1.03
CA ASN A 155 7.12 -4.14 -0.74
C ASN A 155 6.41 -4.65 -2.01
N LEU A 156 5.79 -3.76 -2.80
CA LEU A 156 5.09 -4.12 -4.04
C LEU A 156 6.05 -4.69 -5.11
N VAL A 157 7.20 -4.05 -5.31
CA VAL A 157 8.23 -4.49 -6.28
C VAL A 157 8.83 -5.83 -5.87
N ALA A 158 9.09 -6.04 -4.57
CA ALA A 158 9.59 -7.31 -4.06
C ALA A 158 8.61 -8.46 -4.37
N ILE A 159 7.33 -8.27 -4.02
CA ILE A 159 6.29 -9.26 -4.27
C ILE A 159 6.19 -9.55 -5.76
N GLU A 160 5.94 -8.54 -6.60
CA GLU A 160 5.79 -8.72 -8.05
C GLU A 160 6.99 -9.46 -8.66
N GLY A 161 8.20 -9.09 -8.23
CA GLY A 161 9.43 -9.69 -8.71
C GLY A 161 9.62 -11.15 -8.32
N TRP A 162 9.14 -11.56 -7.14
CA TRP A 162 9.11 -12.97 -6.74
C TRP A 162 8.01 -13.74 -7.46
N GLU A 163 6.82 -13.16 -7.64
CA GLU A 163 5.72 -13.83 -8.34
C GLU A 163 6.07 -14.10 -9.79
N TRP A 164 6.68 -13.13 -10.48
CA TRP A 164 7.09 -13.29 -11.86
C TRP A 164 8.12 -14.41 -12.03
N ARG A 165 9.15 -14.45 -11.18
CA ARG A 165 10.23 -15.45 -11.25
C ARG A 165 9.77 -16.85 -10.85
N ASP A 166 9.01 -16.98 -9.76
CA ASP A 166 8.71 -18.29 -9.16
C ASP A 166 7.45 -18.93 -9.75
N LEU A 167 6.51 -18.12 -10.27
CA LEU A 167 5.28 -18.63 -10.90
C LEU A 167 5.32 -18.61 -12.43
N ASN A 168 6.42 -18.16 -13.06
CA ASN A 168 6.45 -17.88 -14.50
C ASN A 168 5.23 -17.03 -14.92
N ALA A 169 4.89 -16.03 -14.11
CA ALA A 169 3.64 -15.30 -14.26
C ALA A 169 3.66 -14.49 -15.57
N GLY A 170 3.11 -15.07 -16.63
CA GLY A 170 2.78 -14.43 -17.91
C GLY A 170 3.77 -13.36 -18.40
N GLU A 171 3.23 -12.19 -18.71
CA GLU A 171 4.02 -11.08 -19.26
C GLU A 171 5.05 -10.57 -18.25
N PRO A 172 6.28 -10.33 -18.71
CA PRO A 172 7.33 -9.90 -17.82
C PRO A 172 7.07 -8.46 -17.31
N PRO A 173 7.52 -8.13 -16.09
CA PRO A 173 7.28 -6.81 -15.51
C PRO A 173 7.75 -5.70 -16.44
N GLN A 174 7.16 -4.53 -16.32
CA GLN A 174 7.62 -3.36 -17.07
C GLN A 174 9.09 -3.06 -16.78
N ALA A 175 9.80 -2.49 -17.74
CA ALA A 175 11.24 -2.25 -17.65
C ALA A 175 11.64 -1.50 -16.36
N VAL A 176 10.90 -0.46 -16.00
CA VAL A 176 11.13 0.30 -14.76
C VAL A 176 10.99 -0.57 -13.51
N THR A 177 9.95 -1.40 -13.44
CA THR A 177 9.73 -2.33 -12.33
C THR A 177 10.86 -3.36 -12.22
N ARG A 178 11.38 -3.85 -13.36
CA ARG A 178 12.53 -4.77 -13.36
C ARG A 178 13.79 -4.10 -12.83
N VAL A 179 14.10 -2.88 -13.28
CA VAL A 179 15.24 -2.11 -12.76
C VAL A 179 15.10 -1.90 -11.25
N LEU A 180 13.92 -1.50 -10.78
CA LEU A 180 13.69 -1.36 -9.34
C LEU A 180 13.86 -2.66 -8.56
N GLN A 181 13.47 -3.78 -9.16
CA GLN A 181 13.60 -5.11 -8.56
C GLN A 181 15.07 -5.52 -8.46
N GLU A 182 15.84 -5.37 -9.53
CA GLU A 182 17.28 -5.68 -9.58
C GLU A 182 18.05 -4.89 -8.53
N TRP A 183 17.70 -3.62 -8.36
CA TRP A 183 18.38 -2.71 -7.45
C TRP A 183 17.75 -2.65 -6.05
N LEU A 184 16.72 -3.45 -5.75
CA LEU A 184 15.99 -3.46 -4.47
C LEU A 184 16.92 -3.59 -3.27
N ARG A 185 17.92 -4.48 -3.38
CA ARG A 185 18.91 -4.75 -2.33
C ARG A 185 19.88 -3.58 -2.10
N LEU A 186 19.91 -2.58 -2.98
CA LEU A 186 20.73 -1.37 -2.82
C LEU A 186 19.88 -0.19 -2.35
N TRP A 187 18.77 0.10 -3.04
CA TRP A 187 18.02 1.33 -2.75
C TRP A 187 17.19 1.24 -1.47
N MET A 188 16.73 0.04 -1.08
CA MET A 188 15.98 -0.13 0.17
C MET A 188 16.84 0.14 1.42
N PRO A 189 18.04 -0.47 1.59
CA PRO A 189 18.89 -0.14 2.73
C PRO A 189 19.37 1.32 2.66
N ALA A 190 19.63 1.87 1.47
CA ALA A 190 19.95 3.29 1.33
C ALA A 190 18.81 4.18 1.86
N ALA A 191 17.55 3.90 1.50
CA ALA A 191 16.39 4.60 2.05
C ALA A 191 16.31 4.47 3.58
N GLY A 192 16.60 3.29 4.13
CA GLY A 192 16.69 3.07 5.58
C GLY A 192 17.77 3.92 6.24
N VAL A 193 18.97 3.99 5.66
CA VAL A 193 20.09 4.81 6.16
C VAL A 193 19.76 6.30 6.10
N VAL A 194 19.18 6.76 4.99
CA VAL A 194 18.73 8.16 4.87
C VAL A 194 17.65 8.48 5.90
N ALA A 195 16.71 7.56 6.15
CA ALA A 195 15.73 7.71 7.23
C ALA A 195 16.38 7.82 8.61
N LEU A 196 17.47 7.06 8.87
CA LEU A 196 18.23 7.19 10.11
C LEU A 196 18.92 8.55 10.28
N GLY A 197 19.20 9.28 9.19
CA GLY A 197 19.61 10.69 9.26
C GLY A 197 18.56 11.59 9.94
N PHE A 198 17.30 11.15 9.98
CA PHE A 198 16.20 11.79 10.69
C PHE A 198 15.81 11.03 11.98
N ALA A 199 16.66 10.11 12.49
CA ALA A 199 16.35 9.20 13.60
C ALA A 199 16.03 9.87 14.95
N GLY A 200 16.20 11.19 15.08
CA GLY A 200 15.65 11.95 16.19
C GLY A 200 14.12 11.83 16.32
N GLN A 201 13.45 11.27 15.31
CA GLN A 201 12.01 11.05 15.27
C GLN A 201 11.68 9.55 15.18
N ARG A 202 10.83 9.04 16.08
CA ARG A 202 10.41 7.62 16.14
C ARG A 202 9.80 7.11 14.83
N TYR A 203 9.13 7.99 14.08
CA TYR A 203 8.60 7.66 12.75
C TYR A 203 9.69 7.13 11.80
N PHE A 204 10.83 7.82 11.71
CA PHE A 204 11.90 7.43 10.80
C PHE A 204 12.69 6.21 11.28
N GLN A 205 12.69 5.93 12.58
CA GLN A 205 13.19 4.66 13.11
C GLN A 205 12.31 3.48 12.66
N ALA A 206 10.98 3.65 12.68
CA ALA A 206 10.06 2.65 12.13
C ALA A 206 10.27 2.44 10.62
N VAL A 207 10.54 3.52 9.87
CA VAL A 207 10.90 3.45 8.45
C VAL A 207 12.17 2.66 8.23
N ALA A 208 13.24 2.97 8.97
CA ALA A 208 14.51 2.26 8.87
C ALA A 208 14.35 0.77 9.21
N ALA A 209 13.58 0.44 10.25
CA ALA A 209 13.29 -0.94 10.63
C ALA A 209 12.50 -1.70 9.52
N SER A 210 11.50 -1.06 8.91
CA SER A 210 10.77 -1.63 7.78
C SER A 210 11.68 -1.88 6.58
N ALA A 211 12.52 -0.89 6.22
CA ALA A 211 13.46 -1.01 5.13
C ALA A 211 14.49 -2.13 5.35
N ALA A 212 15.01 -2.25 6.58
CA ALA A 212 15.89 -3.34 6.98
C ALA A 212 15.19 -4.70 6.87
N GLY A 213 13.93 -4.81 7.31
CA GLY A 213 13.13 -6.02 7.18
C GLY A 213 12.94 -6.45 5.73
N ILE A 214 12.52 -5.54 4.85
CA ILE A 214 12.36 -5.80 3.41
C ILE A 214 13.69 -6.24 2.79
N THR A 215 14.79 -5.57 3.14
CA THR A 215 16.14 -5.89 2.64
C THR A 215 16.56 -7.29 3.09
N ALA A 216 16.41 -7.62 4.37
CA ALA A 216 16.76 -8.92 4.93
C ALA A 216 15.98 -10.04 4.23
N ILE A 217 14.67 -9.90 4.06
CA ILE A 217 13.85 -10.90 3.37
C ILE A 217 14.29 -11.06 1.91
N SER A 218 14.64 -9.96 1.24
CA SER A 218 15.13 -9.97 -0.13
C SER A 218 16.50 -10.65 -0.29
N LEU A 219 17.34 -10.63 0.75
CA LEU A 219 18.64 -11.34 0.77
C LEU A 219 18.46 -12.84 1.01
N TYR A 220 17.47 -13.24 1.81
CA TYR A 220 17.18 -14.64 2.13
C TYR A 220 16.10 -15.27 1.24
N GLU A 221 15.71 -14.60 0.15
CA GLU A 221 14.57 -15.02 -0.68
C GLU A 221 14.67 -16.50 -1.08
N HIS A 222 15.81 -16.96 -1.61
CA HIS A 222 15.97 -18.34 -2.10
C HIS A 222 15.81 -19.43 -1.02
N ARG A 223 15.84 -19.09 0.27
CA ARG A 223 15.71 -20.05 1.38
C ARG A 223 14.29 -20.17 1.93
N ILE A 224 13.37 -19.32 1.47
CA ILE A 224 12.03 -19.16 2.03
C ILE A 224 11.01 -19.52 0.94
N SER A 225 9.88 -20.13 1.28
CA SER A 225 8.80 -20.35 0.31
C SER A 225 8.20 -19.02 -0.18
N LEU A 226 7.69 -18.99 -1.42
CA LEU A 226 7.10 -17.78 -2.01
C LEU A 226 6.01 -17.16 -1.12
N ASP A 227 5.13 -17.99 -0.56
CA ASP A 227 4.05 -17.53 0.32
C ASP A 227 4.58 -16.91 1.62
N LEU A 228 5.61 -17.52 2.21
CA LEU A 228 6.21 -16.99 3.42
C LEU A 228 6.96 -15.67 3.15
N ARG A 229 7.65 -15.52 2.00
CA ARG A 229 8.27 -14.24 1.61
C ARG A 229 7.26 -13.11 1.52
N ARG A 230 6.09 -13.36 0.89
CA ARG A 230 4.99 -12.38 0.77
C ARG A 230 4.50 -11.92 2.14
N VAL A 231 4.20 -12.87 3.03
CA VAL A 231 3.73 -12.56 4.38
C VAL A 231 4.77 -11.79 5.18
N LEU A 232 6.04 -12.21 5.12
CA LEU A 232 7.12 -11.55 5.85
C LEU A 232 7.38 -10.13 5.35
N VAL A 233 7.33 -9.88 4.04
CA VAL A 233 7.60 -8.54 3.50
C VAL A 233 6.46 -7.57 3.81
N ASP A 234 5.22 -8.06 3.89
CA ASP A 234 4.09 -7.29 4.41
C ASP A 234 4.22 -7.04 5.92
N ALA A 235 4.67 -8.06 6.67
CA ALA A 235 4.91 -7.96 8.10
C ALA A 235 6.03 -6.96 8.44
N ALA A 236 7.03 -6.80 7.56
CA ALA A 236 8.07 -5.78 7.73
C ALA A 236 7.46 -4.37 7.82
N LEU A 237 6.34 -4.11 7.16
CA LEU A 237 5.61 -2.83 7.24
C LEU A 237 4.74 -2.68 8.49
N LEU A 238 4.78 -3.64 9.43
CA LEU A 238 4.14 -3.55 10.74
C LEU A 238 5.07 -3.02 11.83
N THR A 239 6.32 -2.65 11.51
CA THR A 239 7.27 -2.06 12.47
C THR A 239 6.73 -0.85 13.24
N PRO A 240 5.82 0.01 12.71
CA PRO A 240 5.19 1.05 13.52
C PRO A 240 4.57 0.55 14.83
N PHE A 241 4.13 -0.71 14.91
CA PHE A 241 3.58 -1.29 16.13
C PHE A 241 4.58 -1.21 17.29
N ILE A 242 5.86 -1.47 17.05
CA ILE A 242 6.92 -1.41 18.07
C ILE A 242 7.12 0.03 18.53
N PHE A 243 7.28 0.95 17.57
CA PHE A 243 7.57 2.36 17.83
C PHE A 243 6.37 3.17 18.30
N TYR A 244 5.16 2.64 18.16
CA TYR A 244 3.97 3.25 18.70
C TYR A 244 4.00 3.21 20.23
N TRP A 245 4.49 2.13 20.86
CA TRP A 245 4.44 1.98 22.32
C TRP A 245 5.68 2.53 23.05
N LEU A 246 6.79 2.68 22.33
CA LEU A 246 7.99 3.37 22.82
C LEU A 246 7.74 4.87 22.93
#